data_AF-A0AAW9BTQ1-F1
#
_entry.id   AF-A0AAW9BTQ1-F1
#
_cell.length_a   1.000
_cell.length_b   1.000
_cell.length_c   1.000
_cell.angle_alpha   90.00
_cell.angle_beta   90.00
_cell.angle_gamma   90.00
#
_symmetry.space_group_name_H-M   'P 1'
#
loop_
_entity.id
_entity.type
_entity.pdbx_description
1 polymer ?
#
loop_
_entity_poly.entity_id
_entity_poly.type
_entity_poly.pdbx_seq_one_letter_code
_entity_poly.pdbx_strand_id
1 'polypeptide(L)'
;ATTNGIDALTYVRTAQGFAGAAAAVIIQAVVRDMFDREDFARAMSFVTLVITIAPLVAPMIGGHLAIWFGWRSIFWVLAIFAVVVILLVFWKIPETLKPENRQPLRFRTTLKNYARLCSSSEALGLMLSGAFSFSGMFAFLTAGSFVYIDLYGVRPDQFGYLFGLNIVAMIIMTSINGRLVKKVGSHAMLRFGL
;
A
#
# COMPACT_ATOMS: atom_id res chain seq x y z
N ALA A 1 -5.11 18.48 9.88
CA ALA A 1 -4.02 19.41 10.26
C ALA A 1 -4.48 20.55 11.16
N THR A 2 -5.77 20.70 11.48
CA THR A 2 -6.30 21.77 12.36
C THR A 2 -6.77 21.27 13.72
N THR A 3 -6.95 19.95 13.88
CA THR A 3 -7.39 19.32 15.12
C THR A 3 -6.36 19.42 16.24
N ASN A 4 -6.85 19.59 17.48
CA ASN A 4 -6.06 19.70 18.71
C ASN A 4 -6.28 18.54 19.70
N GLY A 5 -7.25 17.64 19.43
CA GLY A 5 -7.55 16.46 20.26
C GLY A 5 -7.14 15.15 19.57
N ILE A 6 -6.63 14.19 20.35
CA ILE A 6 -6.18 12.89 19.85
C ILE A 6 -7.33 12.06 19.26
N ASP A 7 -8.51 12.09 19.89
CA ASP A 7 -9.69 11.33 19.42
C ASP A 7 -10.13 11.81 18.04
N ALA A 8 -10.27 13.12 17.88
CA ALA A 8 -10.65 13.71 16.60
C ALA A 8 -9.59 13.48 15.52
N LEU A 9 -8.29 13.45 15.88
CA LEU A 9 -7.23 13.09 14.94
C LEU A 9 -7.36 11.62 14.50
N THR A 10 -7.65 10.72 15.43
CA THR A 10 -7.84 9.29 15.18
C THR A 10 -9.05 9.04 14.26
N TYR A 11 -10.20 9.67 14.51
CA TYR A 11 -11.37 9.53 13.64
C TYR A 11 -11.09 9.97 12.20
N VAL A 12 -10.42 11.12 12.04
CA VAL A 12 -10.04 11.62 10.71
C VAL A 12 -9.03 10.69 10.05
N ARG A 13 -8.07 10.12 10.80
CA ARG A 13 -7.12 9.14 10.29
C ARG A 13 -7.80 7.85 9.84
N THR A 14 -8.79 7.37 10.59
CA THR A 14 -9.59 6.21 10.20
C THR A 14 -10.34 6.48 8.90
N ALA A 15 -10.95 7.65 8.76
CA ALA A 15 -11.61 8.06 7.52
C ALA A 15 -10.63 8.16 6.33
N GLN A 16 -9.43 8.70 6.55
CA GLN A 16 -8.36 8.74 5.53
C GLN A 16 -7.90 7.35 5.11
N GLY A 17 -7.74 6.43 6.07
CA GLY A 17 -7.39 5.04 5.79
C GLY A 17 -8.47 4.33 4.98
N PHE A 18 -9.74 4.53 5.34
CA PHE A 18 -10.89 3.99 4.60
C PHE A 18 -10.94 4.51 3.16
N ALA A 19 -10.78 5.83 2.96
CA ALA A 19 -10.71 6.42 1.62
C ALA A 19 -9.50 5.91 0.82
N GLY A 20 -8.35 5.74 1.47
CA GLY A 20 -7.13 5.21 0.85
C GLY A 20 -7.28 3.76 0.37
N ALA A 21 -8.09 2.94 1.05
CA ALA A 21 -8.34 1.55 0.65
C ALA A 21 -9.01 1.45 -0.74
N ALA A 22 -9.82 2.43 -1.13
CA ALA A 22 -10.45 2.46 -2.45
C ALA A 22 -9.41 2.52 -3.58
N ALA A 23 -8.33 3.28 -3.40
CA ALA A 23 -7.28 3.43 -4.41
C ALA A 23 -6.59 2.09 -4.73
N ALA A 24 -6.38 1.23 -3.74
CA ALA A 24 -5.74 -0.07 -3.93
C ALA A 24 -6.51 -0.98 -4.90
N VAL A 25 -7.84 -0.87 -4.92
CA VAL A 25 -8.72 -1.66 -5.80
C VAL A 25 -8.93 -0.96 -7.15
N ILE A 26 -9.21 0.34 -7.13
CA ILE A 26 -9.55 1.11 -8.33
C ILE A 26 -8.37 1.17 -9.31
N ILE A 27 -7.13 1.35 -8.82
CA ILE A 27 -5.96 1.43 -9.70
C ILE A 27 -5.81 0.15 -10.55
N GLN A 28 -5.97 -1.03 -9.94
CA GLN A 28 -5.87 -2.29 -10.68
C GLN A 28 -7.00 -2.47 -11.69
N ALA A 29 -8.22 -2.03 -11.34
CA ALA A 29 -9.36 -2.08 -12.24
C ALA A 29 -9.16 -1.15 -13.45
N VAL A 30 -8.78 0.11 -13.20
CA VAL A 30 -8.52 1.12 -14.25
C VAL A 30 -7.41 0.66 -15.19
N VAL A 31 -6.28 0.17 -14.67
CA VAL A 31 -5.17 -0.34 -15.49
C VAL A 31 -5.61 -1.56 -16.30
N ARG A 32 -6.46 -2.43 -15.73
CA ARG A 32 -7.00 -3.59 -16.46
C ARG A 32 -7.97 -3.20 -17.56
N ASP A 33 -8.73 -2.12 -17.38
CA ASP A 33 -9.71 -1.65 -18.35
C ASP A 33 -9.06 -0.86 -19.51
N MET A 34 -7.91 -0.23 -19.26
CA MET A 34 -7.23 0.64 -20.24
C MET A 34 -6.17 -0.07 -21.10
N PHE A 35 -5.60 -1.18 -20.63
CA PHE A 35 -4.46 -1.82 -21.29
C PHE A 35 -4.76 -3.24 -21.75
N ASP A 36 -4.24 -3.60 -22.92
CA ASP A 36 -4.21 -4.98 -23.40
C ASP A 36 -3.30 -5.85 -22.54
N ARG A 37 -3.40 -7.18 -22.66
CA ARG A 37 -2.75 -8.14 -21.74
C ARG A 37 -1.24 -7.91 -21.55
N GLU A 38 -0.52 -7.54 -22.60
CA GLU A 38 0.93 -7.32 -22.56
C GLU A 38 1.27 -5.97 -21.91
N ASP A 39 0.55 -4.91 -22.28
CA ASP A 39 0.73 -3.58 -21.70
C ASP A 39 0.26 -3.51 -20.23
N PHE A 40 -0.73 -4.31 -19.85
CA PHE A 40 -1.19 -4.46 -18.48
C PHE A 40 -0.05 -4.90 -17.56
N ALA A 41 0.70 -5.93 -17.97
CA ALA A 41 1.83 -6.42 -17.17
C ALA A 41 2.93 -5.36 -17.02
N ARG A 42 3.18 -4.57 -18.07
CA ARG A 42 4.15 -3.48 -18.04
C ARG A 42 3.71 -2.33 -17.12
N ALA A 43 2.44 -1.91 -17.23
CA ALA A 43 1.86 -0.89 -16.37
C ALA A 43 1.86 -1.31 -14.90
N MET A 44 1.43 -2.55 -14.61
CA MET A 44 1.44 -3.10 -13.25
C MET A 44 2.86 -3.23 -12.68
N SER A 45 3.87 -3.53 -13.53
CA SER A 45 5.27 -3.55 -13.10
C SER A 45 5.75 -2.16 -12.67
N PHE A 46 5.37 -1.12 -13.41
CA PHE A 46 5.68 0.26 -13.04
C PHE A 46 4.97 0.68 -11.74
N VAL A 47 3.69 0.36 -11.58
CA VAL A 47 2.94 0.62 -10.34
C VAL A 47 3.61 -0.07 -9.15
N THR A 48 4.01 -1.33 -9.31
CA THR A 48 4.70 -2.10 -8.26
C THR A 48 6.06 -1.49 -7.90
N LEU A 49 6.82 -1.02 -8.90
CA LEU A 49 8.08 -0.31 -8.68
C LEU A 49 7.88 0.94 -7.83
N VAL A 50 6.88 1.77 -8.16
CA VAL A 50 6.57 2.99 -7.40
C VAL A 50 6.16 2.66 -5.96
N ILE A 51 5.31 1.65 -5.76
CA ILE A 51 4.90 1.20 -4.42
C ILE A 51 6.09 0.69 -3.60
N THR A 52 7.09 0.10 -4.25
CA THR A 52 8.29 -0.44 -3.59
C THR A 52 9.25 0.68 -3.17
N ILE A 53 9.39 1.71 -4.01
CA ILE A 53 10.28 2.86 -3.75
C ILE A 53 9.64 3.87 -2.79
N ALA A 54 8.32 4.02 -2.81
CA ALA A 54 7.62 5.03 -2.01
C ALA A 54 7.93 4.94 -0.49
N PRO A 55 7.93 3.76 0.15
CA PRO A 55 8.34 3.60 1.54
C PRO A 55 9.78 4.03 1.81
N LEU A 56 10.69 3.95 0.84
CA LEU A 56 12.09 4.38 1.01
C LEU A 56 12.17 5.91 1.10
N VAL A 57 11.43 6.58 0.22
CA VAL A 57 11.45 8.04 0.08
C VAL A 57 10.60 8.74 1.15
N ALA A 58 9.49 8.13 1.55
CA ALA A 58 8.51 8.75 2.46
C ALA A 58 9.08 9.13 3.85
N PRO A 59 9.88 8.29 4.54
CA PRO A 59 10.51 8.62 5.83
C PRO A 59 11.63 9.64 5.69
N MET A 60 12.37 9.62 4.57
CA MET A 60 13.43 10.61 4.31
C MET A 60 12.81 12.00 4.16
N ILE A 61 11.80 12.15 3.30
CA ILE A 61 11.11 13.44 3.11
C ILE A 61 10.30 13.79 4.36
N GLY A 62 9.51 12.85 4.88
CA GLY A 62 8.63 13.05 6.02
C GLY A 62 9.39 13.39 7.31
N GLY A 63 10.55 12.78 7.54
CA GLY A 63 11.42 13.10 8.67
C GLY A 63 11.96 14.53 8.60
N HIS A 64 12.50 14.94 7.45
CA HIS A 64 12.98 16.32 7.27
C HIS A 64 11.86 17.35 7.40
N LEU A 65 10.69 17.08 6.81
CA LEU A 65 9.50 17.94 6.96
C LEU A 65 9.05 18.03 8.42
N ALA A 66 9.03 16.92 9.14
CA ALA A 66 8.62 16.89 10.54
C ALA A 66 9.58 17.68 11.44
N ILE A 67 10.88 17.64 11.18
CA ILE A 67 11.90 18.35 11.97
C ILE A 67 11.84 19.86 11.71
N TRP A 68 11.73 20.29 10.44
CA TRP A 68 11.81 21.71 10.09
C TRP A 68 10.48 22.46 10.21
N PHE A 69 9.38 21.82 9.81
CA PHE A 69 8.06 22.45 9.71
C PHE A 69 7.01 21.80 10.62
N GLY A 70 7.42 20.84 11.45
CA GLY A 70 6.53 20.07 12.32
C GLY A 70 5.73 19.01 11.57
N TRP A 71 5.12 18.08 12.31
CA TRP A 71 4.34 16.97 11.77
C TRP A 71 3.11 17.39 10.94
N ARG A 72 2.58 18.59 11.17
CA ARG A 72 1.39 19.10 10.47
C ARG A 72 1.69 19.39 8.99
N SER A 73 2.95 19.68 8.64
CA SER A 73 3.39 19.93 7.26
C SER A 73 3.14 18.73 6.33
N ILE A 74 3.34 17.51 6.83
CA ILE A 74 3.13 16.25 6.08
C ILE A 74 1.70 16.19 5.53
N PHE A 75 0.71 16.58 6.34
CA PHE A 75 -0.69 16.56 5.93
C PHE A 75 -1.00 17.58 4.85
N TRP A 76 -0.39 18.77 4.92
CA TRP A 76 -0.58 19.80 3.90
C TRP A 76 0.04 19.39 2.57
N VAL A 77 1.23 18.80 2.59
CA VAL A 77 1.89 18.30 1.38
C VAL A 77 1.07 17.17 0.75
N LEU A 78 0.59 16.22 1.54
CA LEU A 78 -0.28 15.14 1.05
C LEU A 78 -1.61 15.68 0.52
N ALA A 79 -2.20 16.70 1.13
CA ALA A 79 -3.43 17.32 0.66
C ALA A 79 -3.25 18.02 -0.69
N ILE A 80 -2.18 18.81 -0.85
CA ILE A 80 -1.84 19.44 -2.12
C ILE A 80 -1.60 18.38 -3.20
N PHE A 81 -0.83 17.35 -2.87
CA PHE A 81 -0.56 16.23 -3.78
C PHE A 81 -1.85 15.52 -4.20
N ALA A 82 -2.78 15.26 -3.27
CA ALA A 82 -4.07 14.65 -3.58
C ALA A 82 -4.91 15.52 -4.53
N VAL A 83 -4.94 16.85 -4.34
CA VAL A 83 -5.63 17.78 -5.24
C VAL A 83 -5.03 17.72 -6.65
N VAL A 84 -3.70 17.73 -6.77
CA VAL A 84 -3.01 17.60 -8.06
C VAL A 84 -3.38 16.28 -8.74
N VAL A 85 -3.37 15.17 -8.00
CA VAL A 85 -3.75 13.86 -8.54
C VAL A 85 -5.20 13.85 -9.00
N ILE A 86 -6.13 14.42 -8.23
CA ILE A 86 -7.56 14.51 -8.60
C ILE A 86 -7.72 15.31 -9.90
N LEU A 87 -7.04 16.45 -10.03
CA LEU A 87 -7.08 17.27 -11.25
C LEU A 87 -6.53 16.52 -12.46
N LEU A 88 -5.40 15.82 -12.28
CA LEU A 88 -4.80 15.01 -13.34
C LEU A 88 -5.74 13.87 -13.76
N VAL A 89 -6.34 13.15 -12.81
CA VAL A 89 -7.30 12.08 -13.10
C VAL A 89 -8.51 12.63 -13.86
N PHE A 90 -9.08 13.73 -13.37
CA PHE A 90 -10.26 14.35 -13.98
C PHE A 90 -10.02 14.81 -15.43
N TRP A 91 -8.81 15.27 -15.76
CA TRP A 91 -8.47 15.71 -17.12
C TRP A 91 -7.89 14.63 -18.03
N LYS A 92 -7.17 13.64 -17.50
CA LYS A 92 -6.42 12.65 -18.29
C LYS A 92 -7.10 11.29 -18.38
N ILE A 93 -7.92 10.90 -17.42
CA ILE A 93 -8.54 9.57 -17.37
C ILE A 93 -9.99 9.70 -17.82
N PRO A 94 -10.33 9.34 -19.06
CA PRO A 94 -11.73 9.22 -19.47
C PRO A 94 -12.40 8.06 -18.72
N GLU A 95 -13.73 8.04 -18.69
CA GLU A 95 -14.50 6.92 -18.14
C GLU A 95 -14.05 5.60 -18.80
N THR A 96 -13.36 4.75 -18.01
CA THR A 96 -12.68 3.56 -18.54
C THR A 96 -13.65 2.40 -18.79
N LEU A 97 -14.79 2.40 -18.09
CA LEU A 97 -15.77 1.33 -18.21
C LEU A 97 -16.81 1.64 -19.29
N LYS A 98 -16.77 0.88 -20.39
CA LYS A 98 -17.80 0.94 -21.45
C LYS A 98 -19.20 0.71 -20.85
N PRO A 99 -20.23 1.46 -21.27
CA PRO A 99 -21.60 1.31 -20.75
C PRO A 99 -22.14 -0.13 -20.83
N GLU A 100 -21.74 -0.87 -21.86
CA GLU A 100 -22.11 -2.27 -22.13
C GLU A 100 -21.57 -3.25 -21.09
N ASN A 101 -20.45 -2.92 -20.43
CA ASN A 101 -19.81 -3.77 -19.42
C ASN A 101 -20.31 -3.45 -17.99
N ARG A 102 -21.24 -2.50 -17.83
CA ARG A 102 -21.81 -2.12 -16.53
C ARG A 102 -22.69 -3.25 -16.02
N GLN A 103 -22.15 -4.09 -15.15
CA GLN A 103 -22.95 -5.12 -14.50
C GLN A 103 -23.86 -4.50 -13.43
N PRO A 104 -25.15 -4.89 -13.38
CA PRO A 104 -26.03 -4.46 -12.30
C PRO A 104 -25.50 -4.99 -10.97
N LEU A 105 -25.44 -4.12 -9.96
CA LEU A 105 -25.01 -4.46 -8.60
C LEU A 105 -25.98 -5.49 -7.98
N ARG A 106 -25.64 -6.78 -8.10
CA ARG A 106 -26.39 -7.89 -7.50
C ARG A 106 -25.76 -8.29 -6.16
N PHE A 107 -26.06 -7.54 -5.11
CA PHE A 107 -25.55 -7.76 -3.75
C PHE A 107 -25.60 -9.24 -3.30
N ARG A 108 -26.70 -9.94 -3.60
CA ARG A 108 -26.89 -11.35 -3.22
C ARG A 108 -25.91 -12.29 -3.93
N THR A 109 -25.59 -12.02 -5.20
CA THR A 109 -24.62 -12.82 -5.98
C THR A 109 -23.19 -12.52 -5.52
N THR A 110 -22.87 -11.25 -5.29
CA THR A 110 -21.57 -10.84 -4.74
C THR A 110 -21.31 -11.49 -3.38
N LEU A 111 -22.28 -11.42 -2.46
CA LEU A 111 -22.15 -12.03 -1.14
C LEU A 111 -21.99 -13.56 -1.21
N LYS A 112 -22.72 -14.22 -2.12
CA LYS A 112 -22.58 -15.66 -2.36
C LYS A 112 -21.19 -16.03 -2.90
N ASN A 113 -20.62 -15.20 -3.77
CA ASN A 113 -19.27 -15.39 -4.29
C ASN A 113 -18.21 -15.20 -3.20
N TYR A 114 -18.34 -14.16 -2.36
CA TYR A 114 -17.48 -13.98 -1.19
C TYR A 114 -17.55 -15.16 -0.22
N ALA A 115 -18.77 -15.62 0.11
CA ALA A 115 -18.97 -16.79 0.96
C ALA A 115 -18.30 -18.04 0.38
N ARG A 116 -18.42 -18.25 -0.93
CA ARG A 116 -17.78 -19.38 -1.63
C ARG A 116 -16.25 -19.29 -1.62
N LEU A 117 -15.67 -18.09 -1.75
CA LEU A 117 -14.24 -17.89 -1.58
C LEU A 117 -13.80 -18.22 -0.15
N CYS A 118 -14.54 -17.78 0.86
CA CYS A 118 -14.23 -18.07 2.26
C CYS A 118 -14.42 -19.56 2.61
N SER A 119 -15.27 -20.30 1.88
CA SER A 119 -15.43 -21.75 2.06
C SER A 119 -14.30 -22.57 1.45
N SER A 120 -13.48 -22.00 0.56
CA SER A 120 -12.31 -22.69 0.02
C SER A 120 -11.15 -22.54 1.01
N SER A 121 -10.73 -23.64 1.63
CA SER A 121 -9.60 -23.67 2.57
C SER A 121 -8.29 -23.21 1.92
N GLU A 122 -8.09 -23.51 0.65
CA GLU A 122 -6.90 -23.08 -0.11
C GLU A 122 -6.89 -21.57 -0.34
N ALA A 123 -8.01 -21.00 -0.79
CA ALA A 123 -8.13 -19.56 -1.00
C ALA A 123 -7.99 -18.79 0.33
N LEU A 124 -8.66 -19.26 1.38
CA LEU A 124 -8.58 -18.66 2.71
C LEU A 124 -7.17 -18.75 3.29
N GLY A 125 -6.48 -19.88 3.13
CA GLY A 125 -5.10 -20.07 3.58
C GLY A 125 -4.13 -19.10 2.91
N LEU A 126 -4.24 -18.90 1.59
CA LEU A 126 -3.43 -17.92 0.85
C LEU A 126 -3.73 -16.48 1.27
N MET A 127 -5.02 -16.14 1.45
CA MET A 127 -5.42 -14.81 1.90
C MET A 127 -4.93 -14.51 3.33
N LEU A 128 -5.07 -15.46 4.25
CA LEU A 128 -4.62 -15.30 5.64
C LEU A 128 -3.09 -15.22 5.72
N SER A 129 -2.36 -16.07 5.00
CA SER A 129 -0.90 -15.99 4.93
C SER A 129 -0.45 -14.60 4.49
N GLY A 130 -1.01 -14.10 3.38
CA GLY A 130 -0.72 -12.75 2.89
C GLY A 130 -1.09 -11.66 3.91
N ALA A 131 -2.26 -11.77 4.55
CA ALA A 131 -2.72 -10.81 5.54
C ALA A 131 -1.82 -10.79 6.80
N PHE A 132 -1.39 -11.95 7.30
CA PHE A 132 -0.51 -12.05 8.46
C PHE A 132 0.90 -11.51 8.14
N SER A 133 1.47 -11.86 6.99
CA SER A 133 2.76 -11.30 6.56
C SER A 133 2.70 -9.77 6.43
N PHE A 134 1.62 -9.24 5.83
CA PHE A 134 1.43 -7.80 5.68
C PHE A 134 1.18 -7.10 7.02
N SER A 135 0.44 -7.75 7.93
CA SER A 135 0.23 -7.28 9.30
C SER A 135 1.55 -7.17 10.07
N GLY A 136 2.43 -8.17 9.97
CA GLY A 136 3.77 -8.13 10.57
C GLY A 136 4.61 -6.95 10.06
N MET A 137 4.57 -6.69 8.75
CA MET A 137 5.22 -5.53 8.15
C MET A 137 4.67 -4.20 8.70
N PHE A 138 3.34 -4.08 8.83
CA PHE A 138 2.70 -2.88 9.37
C PHE A 138 2.94 -2.68 10.87
N ALA A 139 3.03 -3.77 11.63
CA ALA A 139 3.39 -3.74 13.04
C ALA A 139 4.80 -3.16 13.21
N PHE A 140 5.76 -3.63 12.41
CA PHE A 140 7.10 -3.05 12.38
C PHE A 140 7.10 -1.59 11.91
N LEU A 141 6.34 -1.24 10.88
CA LEU A 141 6.25 0.13 10.37
C LEU A 141 5.75 1.12 11.43
N THR A 142 4.78 0.68 12.25
CA THR A 142 4.14 1.52 13.27
C THR A 142 4.98 1.58 14.54
N ALA A 143 5.37 0.42 15.07
CA ALA A 143 6.11 0.32 16.33
C ALA A 143 7.61 0.62 16.17
N GLY A 144 8.15 0.51 14.95
CA GLY A 144 9.57 0.68 14.69
C GLY A 144 10.08 2.06 15.11
N SER A 145 9.33 3.13 14.81
CA SER A 145 9.70 4.49 15.24
C SER A 145 9.80 4.61 16.77
N PHE A 146 8.81 4.10 17.49
CA PHE A 146 8.80 4.06 18.96
C PHE A 146 9.96 3.22 19.51
N VAL A 147 10.20 2.03 18.95
CA VAL A 147 11.28 1.14 19.40
C VAL A 147 12.65 1.79 19.19
N TYR A 148 12.92 2.34 18.00
CA TYR A 148 14.22 2.96 17.71
C TYR A 148 14.43 4.26 18.50
N ILE A 149 13.42 5.12 18.60
CA ILE A 149 13.57 6.47 19.19
C ILE A 149 13.42 6.42 20.72
N ASP A 150 12.34 5.83 21.23
CA ASP A 150 12.01 5.86 22.66
C ASP A 150 12.75 4.76 23.46
N LEU A 151 12.93 3.56 22.89
CA LEU A 151 13.57 2.43 23.57
C LEU A 151 15.09 2.38 23.37
N TYR A 152 15.55 2.51 22.12
CA TYR A 152 16.98 2.49 21.79
C TYR A 152 17.66 3.86 21.87
N GLY A 153 16.90 4.94 22.12
CA GLY A 153 17.44 6.30 22.28
C GLY A 153 18.06 6.87 21.00
N VAL A 154 17.69 6.35 19.83
CA VAL A 154 18.20 6.85 18.55
C VAL A 154 17.63 8.23 18.29
N ARG A 155 18.50 9.16 17.89
CA ARG A 155 18.06 10.52 17.58
C ARG A 155 17.07 10.51 16.38
N PRO A 156 15.99 11.32 16.41
CA PRO A 156 14.97 11.33 15.36
C PRO A 156 15.50 11.64 13.95
N ASP A 157 16.62 12.36 13.84
CA ASP A 157 17.30 12.65 12.56
C ASP A 157 17.94 11.41 11.93
N GLN A 158 18.31 10.41 12.73
CA GLN A 158 18.93 9.18 12.26
C GLN A 158 17.91 8.08 11.92
N PHE A 159 16.68 8.18 12.41
CA PHE A 159 15.62 7.21 12.15
C PHE A 159 15.38 7.00 10.66
N GLY A 160 15.37 8.08 9.86
CA GLY A 160 15.16 8.01 8.41
C GLY A 160 16.20 7.13 7.70
N TYR A 161 17.46 7.16 8.15
CA TYR A 161 18.53 6.32 7.59
C TYR A 161 18.40 4.85 7.98
N LEU A 162 18.13 4.56 9.26
CA LEU A 162 17.93 3.18 9.75
C LEU A 162 16.71 2.52 9.12
N PHE A 163 15.64 3.29 8.96
CA PHE A 163 14.43 2.82 8.30
C PHE A 163 14.67 2.61 6.80
N GLY A 164 15.41 3.52 6.15
CA GLY A 164 15.84 3.34 4.76
C GLY A 164 16.69 2.07 4.56
N LEU A 165 17.59 1.76 5.49
CA LEU A 165 18.37 0.52 5.47
C LEU A 165 17.49 -0.73 5.54
N ASN A 166 16.47 -0.74 6.41
CA ASN A 166 15.50 -1.84 6.48
C ASN A 166 14.77 -2.05 5.15
N ILE A 167 14.39 -0.96 4.48
CA ILE A 167 13.72 -1.06 3.19
C ILE A 167 14.66 -1.56 2.10
N VAL A 168 15.90 -1.09 2.05
CA VAL A 168 16.90 -1.60 1.10
C VAL A 168 17.09 -3.11 1.29
N ALA A 169 17.21 -3.58 2.54
CA ALA A 169 17.27 -5.00 2.85
C ALA A 169 16.00 -5.75 2.38
N MET A 170 14.81 -5.19 2.60
CA MET A 170 13.54 -5.75 2.13
C MET A 170 13.46 -5.84 0.60
N ILE A 171 13.93 -4.80 -0.11
CA ILE A 171 13.98 -4.77 -1.59
C ILE A 171 14.94 -5.83 -2.12
N ILE A 172 16.12 -5.97 -1.51
CA ILE A 172 17.10 -6.99 -1.88
C ILE A 172 16.50 -8.38 -1.68
N MET A 173 15.91 -8.64 -0.52
CA MET A 173 15.27 -9.94 -0.22
C MET A 173 14.10 -10.24 -1.15
N THR A 174 13.27 -9.25 -1.48
CA THR A 174 12.15 -9.41 -2.40
C THR A 174 12.63 -9.65 -3.84
N SER A 175 13.73 -8.99 -4.24
CA SER A 175 14.36 -9.22 -5.55
C SER A 175 14.97 -10.61 -5.67
N ILE A 176 15.61 -11.09 -4.60
CA ILE A 176 16.11 -12.48 -4.50
C ILE A 176 14.93 -13.45 -4.58
N ASN A 177 13.88 -13.21 -3.79
CA ASN A 177 12.67 -14.03 -3.82
C ASN A 177 12.06 -14.09 -5.23
N GLY A 178 11.93 -12.97 -5.93
CA GLY A 178 11.41 -12.93 -7.30
C GLY A 178 12.24 -13.74 -8.31
N ARG A 179 13.56 -13.83 -8.12
CA ARG A 179 14.44 -14.71 -8.92
C ARG A 179 14.30 -16.18 -8.53
N LEU A 180 14.12 -16.47 -7.25
CA LEU A 180 14.06 -17.81 -6.69
C LEU A 180 12.69 -18.49 -6.94
N VAL A 181 11.60 -17.72 -6.86
CA VAL A 181 10.23 -18.15 -7.21
C VAL A 181 10.15 -18.69 -8.64
N LYS A 182 10.87 -18.08 -9.60
CA LYS A 182 10.91 -18.55 -10.99
C LYS A 182 11.58 -19.92 -11.15
N LYS A 183 12.44 -20.32 -10.22
CA LYS A 183 13.17 -21.60 -10.24
C LYS A 183 12.51 -22.69 -9.39
N VAL A 184 11.92 -22.31 -8.25
CA VAL A 184 11.44 -23.26 -7.21
C VAL A 184 9.91 -23.39 -7.19
N GLY A 185 9.18 -22.44 -7.79
CA GLY A 185 7.72 -22.42 -7.85
C GLY A 185 7.04 -21.78 -6.63
N SER A 186 5.91 -21.09 -6.82
CA SER A 186 5.21 -20.33 -5.76
C SER A 186 4.82 -21.17 -4.54
N HIS A 187 4.37 -22.41 -4.73
CA HIS A 187 3.94 -23.27 -3.61
C HIS A 187 5.10 -23.71 -2.71
N ALA A 188 6.27 -23.98 -3.29
CA ALA A 188 7.45 -24.38 -2.52
C ALA A 188 8.09 -23.19 -1.79
N MET A 189 8.04 -22.00 -2.39
CA MET A 189 8.48 -20.76 -1.74
C MET A 189 7.54 -20.35 -0.58
N LEU A 190 6.22 -20.51 -0.75
CA LEU A 190 5.26 -20.28 0.34
C LEU A 190 5.51 -21.22 1.53
N ARG A 191 5.90 -22.48 1.28
CA ARG A 191 6.30 -23.44 2.32
C ARG A 191 7.63 -23.11 3.02
N PHE A 192 8.51 -22.36 2.36
CA PHE A 192 9.81 -21.97 2.91
C PHE A 192 9.75 -20.65 3.68
N GLY A 193 8.77 -19.78 3.36
CA GLY A 193 8.63 -18.45 3.94
C GLY A 193 7.61 -18.34 5.09
N LEU A 194 6.75 -19.34 5.26
CA LEU A 194 5.88 -19.54 6.44
C LEU A 194 6.58 -20.46 7.44
#